data_AF-A0A3B9L8Q0-F1
#
_entry.id   AF-A0A3B9L8Q0-F1
#
_cell.length_a   1.000
_cell.length_b   1.000
_cell.length_c   1.000
_cell.angle_alpha   90.00
_cell.angle_beta   90.00
_cell.angle_gamma   90.00
#
_symmetry.space_group_name_H-M   'P 1'
#
loop_
_entity.id
_entity.type
_entity.pdbx_description
1 polymer ?
#
loop_
_entity_poly.entity_id
_entity_poly.type
_entity_poly.pdbx_seq_one_letter_code
_entity_poly.pdbx_strand_id
1 'polypeptide(L)'
;MSESSSLTQIFQAGGALAQAIQGFTERKQQLEMALAIESAIKDNKQLVAEAGTGTGKTFAYLVPALLSGGKVIISTGTKTLQDQLFNRDLPNVR
;
A
#
# COMPACT_ATOMS: atom_id res chain seq x y z
N MET A 1 8.33 -6.73 19.25
CA MET A 1 8.95 -6.68 17.91
C MET A 1 8.03 -5.82 17.06
N SER A 2 8.54 -4.71 16.55
CA SER A 2 7.77 -3.56 16.02
C SER A 2 7.14 -3.84 14.65
N GLU A 3 5.83 -3.63 14.52
CA GLU A 3 5.05 -3.81 13.27
C GLU A 3 5.60 -2.98 12.10
N SER A 4 6.15 -1.79 12.37
CA SER A 4 6.82 -0.94 11.37
C SER A 4 8.02 -1.63 10.66
N SER A 5 8.59 -2.67 11.27
CA SER A 5 9.64 -3.48 10.65
C SER A 5 9.12 -4.27 9.45
N SER A 6 7.84 -4.67 9.44
CA SER A 6 7.26 -5.48 8.37
C SER A 6 7.05 -4.67 7.09
N LEU A 7 6.42 -3.49 7.20
CA LEU A 7 6.25 -2.60 6.04
C LEU A 7 7.58 -2.16 5.45
N THR A 8 8.54 -1.79 6.28
CA THR A 8 9.89 -1.42 5.80
C THR A 8 10.51 -2.56 4.98
N GLN A 9 10.38 -3.82 5.45
CA GLN A 9 10.88 -4.99 4.72
C GLN A 9 10.13 -5.27 3.40
N ILE A 10 8.85 -4.92 3.32
CA ILE A 10 8.03 -5.12 2.12
C ILE A 10 8.40 -4.10 1.02
N PHE A 11 8.62 -2.84 1.40
CA PHE A 11 8.85 -1.73 0.48
C PHE A 11 10.32 -1.43 0.16
N GLN A 12 11.27 -1.90 0.97
CA GLN A 12 12.71 -1.70 0.71
C GLN A 12 13.15 -2.28 -0.63
N ALA A 13 14.27 -1.79 -1.16
CA ALA A 13 14.95 -2.39 -2.29
C ALA A 13 15.21 -3.90 -2.03
N GLY A 14 14.78 -4.75 -2.96
CA GLY A 14 14.89 -6.22 -2.83
C GLY A 14 13.88 -6.87 -1.87
N GLY A 15 12.97 -6.08 -1.28
CA GLY A 15 11.87 -6.55 -0.43
C GLY A 15 10.79 -7.31 -1.21
N ALA A 16 9.71 -7.69 -0.51
CA ALA A 16 8.65 -8.52 -1.09
C ALA A 16 8.03 -7.91 -2.36
N LEU A 17 7.80 -6.60 -2.40
CA LEU A 17 7.28 -5.94 -3.60
C LEU A 17 8.28 -5.95 -4.76
N ALA A 18 9.57 -5.82 -4.46
CA ALA A 18 10.62 -5.88 -5.47
C ALA A 18 10.74 -7.26 -6.13
N GLN A 19 10.41 -8.32 -5.39
CA GLN A 19 10.40 -9.69 -5.88
C GLN A 19 9.14 -10.01 -6.68
N ALA A 20 7.99 -9.46 -6.27
CA ALA A 20 6.71 -9.71 -6.93
C ALA A 20 6.50 -8.86 -8.20
N ILE A 21 7.06 -7.65 -8.25
CA ILE A 21 6.77 -6.67 -9.29
C ILE A 21 8.04 -6.33 -10.08
N GLN A 22 8.08 -6.77 -11.34
CA GLN A 22 9.17 -6.43 -12.24
C GLN A 22 9.30 -4.92 -12.41
N GLY A 23 10.52 -4.41 -12.22
CA GLY A 23 10.81 -2.97 -12.33
C GLY A 23 10.31 -2.14 -11.14
N PHE A 24 9.94 -2.77 -10.03
CA PHE A 24 9.69 -2.05 -8.79
C PHE A 24 10.95 -1.28 -8.35
N THR A 25 10.73 -0.08 -7.87
CA THR A 25 11.79 0.76 -7.30
C THR A 25 11.24 1.32 -6.00
N GLU A 26 12.06 1.22 -4.95
CA GLU A 26 11.75 1.79 -3.66
C GLU A 26 11.51 3.31 -3.80
N ARG A 27 10.44 3.78 -3.15
CA ARG A 27 10.10 5.21 -3.10
C ARG A 27 9.80 5.58 -1.66
N LYS A 28 10.58 6.50 -1.11
CA LYS A 28 10.44 6.92 0.30
C LYS A 28 9.02 7.40 0.62
N GLN A 29 8.40 8.18 -0.26
CA GLN A 29 7.03 8.69 -0.06
C GLN A 29 5.99 7.57 -0.03
N GLN A 30 6.23 6.46 -0.73
CA GLN A 30 5.34 5.31 -0.74
C GLN A 30 5.37 4.60 0.63
N LEU A 31 6.56 4.42 1.20
CA LEU A 31 6.74 3.84 2.54
C LEU A 31 6.17 4.79 3.62
N GLU A 32 6.42 6.09 3.52
CA GLU A 32 5.89 7.10 4.45
C GLU A 32 4.35 7.07 4.47
N MET A 33 3.70 7.00 3.30
CA MET A 33 2.25 6.88 3.19
C MET A 33 1.75 5.55 3.77
N ALA A 34 2.43 4.43 3.50
CA ALA A 34 2.05 3.13 4.04
C ALA A 34 2.10 3.09 5.57
N LEU A 35 3.15 3.65 6.18
CA LEU A 35 3.30 3.76 7.63
C LEU A 35 2.23 4.67 8.25
N ALA A 36 1.90 5.80 7.59
CA ALA A 36 0.83 6.68 8.05
C ALA A 36 -0.53 5.98 8.03
N ILE A 37 -0.80 5.19 6.99
CA ILE A 37 -2.05 4.43 6.86
C ILE A 37 -2.12 3.31 7.91
N GLU A 38 -1.04 2.56 8.13
CA GLU A 38 -0.95 1.53 9.17
C GLU A 38 -1.27 2.13 10.56
N SER A 39 -0.64 3.25 10.89
CA SER A 39 -0.89 3.95 12.16
C SER A 39 -2.35 4.43 12.27
N ALA A 40 -2.93 4.94 11.18
CA ALA A 40 -4.32 5.38 11.18
C ALA A 40 -5.32 4.22 11.37
N ILE A 41 -5.07 3.08 10.73
CA ILE A 41 -5.87 1.86 10.91
C ILE A 41 -5.77 1.38 12.36
N LYS A 42 -4.54 1.25 12.90
CA LYS A 42 -4.29 0.76 14.25
C LYS A 42 -4.93 1.64 15.33
N ASP A 43 -4.84 2.95 15.16
CA ASP A 43 -5.34 3.93 16.13
C ASP A 43 -6.83 4.27 15.93
N ASN A 44 -7.50 3.68 14.92
CA ASN A 44 -8.86 4.04 14.51
C ASN A 44 -9.03 5.55 14.22
N LYS A 45 -8.06 6.14 13.50
CA LYS A 45 -8.04 7.57 13.15
C LYS A 45 -8.33 7.80 11.66
N GLN A 46 -8.75 9.02 11.34
CA GLN A 46 -8.86 9.48 9.97
C GLN A 46 -7.52 10.04 9.50
N LEU A 47 -7.14 9.72 8.27
CA LEU A 47 -5.95 10.24 7.59
C LEU A 47 -6.37 10.87 6.26
N VAL A 48 -5.91 12.09 6.01
CA VAL A 48 -5.97 12.72 4.70
C VAL A 48 -4.54 12.80 4.18
N ALA A 49 -4.29 12.24 3.01
CA ALA A 49 -2.98 12.22 2.38
C ALA A 49 -3.11 12.58 0.89
N GLU A 50 -2.21 13.42 0.41
CA GLU A 50 -2.07 13.72 -1.01
C GLU A 50 -0.92 12.88 -1.59
N ALA A 51 -1.20 12.17 -2.67
CA ALA A 51 -0.20 11.39 -3.39
C ALA A 51 -0.26 11.75 -4.88
N GLY A 52 0.81 12.38 -5.38
CA GLY A 52 0.96 12.73 -6.79
C GLY A 52 0.89 11.51 -7.71
N THR A 53 0.69 11.72 -9.00
CA THR A 53 0.74 10.64 -10.01
C THR A 53 2.12 9.98 -10.03
N GLY A 54 2.18 8.65 -10.22
CA GLY A 54 3.44 7.91 -10.30
C GLY A 54 4.14 7.61 -8.96
N THR A 55 3.60 8.07 -7.83
CA THR A 55 4.15 7.84 -6.47
C THR A 55 3.97 6.41 -5.95
N GLY A 56 3.25 5.54 -6.68
CA GLY A 56 2.97 4.18 -6.21
C GLY A 56 1.88 4.10 -5.13
N LYS A 57 0.98 5.09 -5.07
CA LYS A 57 -0.12 5.19 -4.08
C LYS A 57 -0.93 3.90 -3.87
N THR A 58 -1.12 3.11 -4.92
CA THR A 58 -1.93 1.88 -4.82
C THR A 58 -1.37 0.89 -3.81
N PHE A 59 -0.09 0.57 -3.88
CA PHE A 59 0.52 -0.37 -2.92
C PHE A 59 0.65 0.25 -1.53
N ALA A 60 0.85 1.57 -1.44
CA ALA A 60 0.94 2.27 -0.16
C ALA A 60 -0.33 2.11 0.69
N TYR A 61 -1.53 2.06 0.08
CA TYR A 61 -2.76 1.75 0.82
C TYR A 61 -3.11 0.25 0.86
N LEU A 62 -2.76 -0.53 -0.18
CA LEU A 62 -3.15 -1.95 -0.23
C LEU A 62 -2.40 -2.82 0.79
N VAL A 63 -1.08 -2.64 0.91
CA VAL A 63 -0.25 -3.48 1.78
C VAL A 63 -0.68 -3.35 3.25
N PRO A 64 -0.72 -2.15 3.87
CA PRO A 64 -1.18 -2.04 5.26
C PRO A 64 -2.65 -2.43 5.43
N ALA A 65 -3.51 -2.22 4.43
CA ALA A 65 -4.89 -2.69 4.48
C ALA A 65 -4.98 -4.23 4.59
N LEU A 66 -4.19 -4.97 3.80
CA LEU A 66 -4.15 -6.43 3.84
C LEU A 66 -3.54 -6.94 5.15
N LEU A 67 -2.47 -6.30 5.63
CA LEU A 67 -1.83 -6.66 6.89
C LEU A 67 -2.70 -6.38 8.13
N SER A 68 -3.71 -5.51 8.02
CA SER A 68 -4.63 -5.21 9.13
C SER A 68 -5.42 -6.43 9.62
N GLY A 69 -5.52 -7.50 8.81
CA GLY A 69 -6.26 -8.72 9.13
C GLY A 69 -7.79 -8.55 9.17
N GLY A 70 -8.30 -7.34 8.95
CA GLY A 70 -9.72 -7.02 8.92
C GLY A 70 -10.32 -7.01 7.52
N LYS A 71 -11.65 -6.84 7.45
CA LYS A 71 -12.33 -6.54 6.19
C LYS A 71 -12.09 -5.08 5.83
N VAL A 72 -11.52 -4.82 4.65
CA VAL A 72 -11.26 -3.47 4.14
C VAL A 72 -12.11 -3.18 2.92
N ILE A 73 -12.68 -1.97 2.86
CA ILE A 73 -13.39 -1.43 1.70
C ILE A 73 -12.51 -0.36 1.06
N ILE A 74 -12.25 -0.48 -0.24
CA ILE A 74 -11.51 0.51 -1.02
C ILE A 74 -12.48 1.13 -2.03
N SER A 75 -12.61 2.46 -1.99
CA SER A 75 -13.44 3.22 -2.92
C SER A 75 -12.56 4.03 -3.87
N THR A 76 -12.94 4.10 -5.15
CA THR A 76 -12.21 4.85 -6.17
C THR A 76 -13.17 5.47 -7.19
N GLY A 77 -12.73 6.53 -7.87
CA GLY A 77 -13.61 7.44 -8.60
C GLY A 77 -14.24 6.90 -9.89
N THR A 78 -13.73 5.81 -10.47
CA THR A 78 -14.29 5.26 -11.72
C THR A 78 -14.24 3.73 -11.76
N LYS A 79 -15.11 3.12 -12.57
CA LYS A 79 -15.11 1.67 -12.82
C LYS A 79 -13.76 1.18 -13.36
N THR A 80 -13.15 1.91 -14.29
CA THR A 80 -11.83 1.57 -14.84
C THR A 80 -10.75 1.51 -13.76
N LEU A 81 -10.78 2.43 -12.79
CA LEU A 81 -9.84 2.38 -11.65
C LEU A 81 -10.13 1.21 -10.71
N GLN A 82 -11.40 0.84 -10.54
CA GLN A 82 -11.78 -0.37 -9.78
C GLN A 82 -11.27 -1.64 -10.49
N ASP A 83 -11.48 -1.75 -11.79
CA ASP A 83 -11.04 -2.89 -12.60
C ASP A 83 -9.51 -3.01 -12.61
N GLN A 84 -8.79 -1.88 -12.70
CA GLN A 84 -7.33 -1.88 -12.59
C GLN A 84 -6.87 -2.34 -11.20
N LEU A 85 -7.50 -1.80 -10.14
CA LEU A 85 -7.19 -2.18 -8.77
C LEU A 85 -7.38 -3.69 -8.56
N PHE A 86 -8.53 -4.22 -9.00
CA PHE A 86 -8.91 -5.61 -8.76
C PHE A 86 -8.13 -6.60 -9.62
N ASN A 87 -8.00 -6.35 -10.92
CA ASN A 87 -7.42 -7.32 -11.86
C ASN A 87 -5.90 -7.20 -11.99
N ARG A 88 -5.31 -6.05 -11.67
CA ARG A 88 -3.89 -5.79 -11.86
C ARG A 88 -3.16 -5.55 -10.56
N ASP A 89 -3.61 -4.60 -9.75
CA ASP A 89 -2.79 -4.15 -8.62
C ASP A 89 -2.92 -5.10 -7.42
N LEU A 90 -4.12 -5.58 -7.07
CA LEU A 90 -4.36 -6.50 -5.95
C LEU A 90 -3.67 -7.87 -6.09
N PRO A 91 -3.64 -8.55 -7.25
CA PRO A 91 -2.95 -9.83 -7.42
C PRO A 91 -1.44 -9.76 -7.17
N ASN A 92 -0.83 -8.59 -7.29
CA ASN A 92 0.61 -8.40 -7.05
C ASN A 92 0.99 -8.30 -5.56
N VAL A 93 0.00 -8.23 -4.67
CA VAL A 93 0.21 -8.02 -3.23
C VAL A 93 -0.58 -9.01 -2.35
N ARG A 94 -1.20 -10.02 -2.95
CA ARG A 94 -1.92 -11.10 -2.24
C ARG A 94 -1.00 -12.28 -1.93
#